data_AF-A0A3D4A139-F1
#
_entry.id   AF-A0A3D4A139-F1
#
_cell.length_a   1.000
_cell.length_b   1.000
_cell.length_c   1.000
_cell.angle_alpha   90.00
_cell.angle_beta   90.00
_cell.angle_gamma   90.00
#
_symmetry.space_group_name_H-M   'P 1'
#
loop_
_entity.id
_entity.type
_entity.pdbx_description
1 polymer ?
#
loop_
_entity_poly.entity_id
_entity_poly.type
_entity_poly.pdbx_seq_one_letter_code
_entity_poly.pdbx_strand_id
1 'polypeptide(L)' 'DFSFGKIKYTQDSGESLYRRSLYTFWRRSLGPPNMFDEADRKLCSVRMRRTNTPLHALTLLNDITYIEAARVFAESLL' A
#
# COMPACT_ATOMS: atom_id res chain seq x y z
N ASP A 1 21.93 3.83 -14.31
CA ASP A 1 20.95 3.71 -15.42
C ASP A 1 19.75 2.79 -15.15
N PHE A 2 19.46 2.45 -13.89
CA PHE A 2 18.43 1.47 -13.53
C PHE A 2 17.05 2.13 -13.35
N SER A 3 16.15 2.04 -14.32
CA SER A 3 14.68 2.26 -14.25
C SER A 3 14.09 3.58 -13.70
N PHE A 4 14.87 4.43 -13.04
CA PHE A 4 14.41 5.73 -12.52
C PHE A 4 13.94 6.61 -13.69
N GLY A 5 12.65 6.97 -13.66
CA GLY A 5 11.99 7.74 -14.73
C GLY A 5 11.44 6.93 -15.90
N LYS A 6 11.79 5.63 -16.05
CA LYS A 6 11.32 4.79 -17.17
C LYS A 6 10.01 4.05 -16.87
N ILE A 7 9.78 3.68 -15.60
CA ILE A 7 8.54 3.02 -15.17
C ILE A 7 7.68 4.05 -14.45
N LYS A 8 6.51 4.36 -15.02
CA LYS A 8 5.51 5.22 -14.41
C LYS A 8 4.34 4.35 -13.96
N TYR A 9 3.87 4.55 -12.74
CA TYR A 9 2.64 3.91 -12.28
C TYR A 9 1.46 4.54 -13.03
N THR A 10 0.67 3.70 -13.70
CA THR A 10 -0.59 4.06 -14.34
C THR A 10 -1.70 3.40 -13.56
N GLN A 11 -2.59 4.20 -12.98
CA GLN A 11 -3.76 3.69 -12.27
C GLN A 11 -4.70 2.97 -13.24
N ASP A 12 -5.23 1.83 -12.82
CA ASP A 12 -6.25 1.08 -13.58
C ASP A 12 -7.65 1.73 -13.40
N SER A 13 -8.68 1.19 -14.04
CA SER A 13 -10.04 1.76 -14.03
C SER A 13 -11.13 0.71 -13.82
N GLY A 14 -12.33 1.15 -13.41
CA GLY A 14 -13.48 0.27 -13.19
C GLY A 14 -13.23 -0.78 -12.11
N GLU A 15 -13.69 -2.01 -12.36
CA GLU A 15 -13.51 -3.13 -11.42
C GLU A 15 -12.03 -3.46 -11.14
N SER A 16 -11.15 -3.17 -12.10
CA SER A 16 -9.72 -3.44 -11.96
C SER A 16 -9.03 -2.60 -10.88
N LEU A 17 -9.66 -1.50 -10.44
CA LEU A 17 -9.17 -0.67 -9.36
C LEU A 17 -9.32 -1.35 -7.99
N TYR A 18 -10.33 -2.21 -7.83
CA TYR A 18 -10.70 -2.84 -6.55
C TYR A 18 -10.11 -4.26 -6.37
N ARG A 19 -8.92 -4.49 -6.92
CA ARG A 19 -8.22 -5.78 -6.75
C ARG A 19 -7.63 -5.90 -5.35
N ARG A 20 -7.40 -7.15 -4.91
CA ARG A 20 -6.70 -7.43 -3.64
C ARG A 20 -5.34 -6.73 -3.63
N SER A 21 -4.96 -6.16 -2.48
CA SER A 21 -3.67 -5.47 -2.26
C SER A 21 -2.43 -6.35 -2.54
N LEU A 22 -2.60 -7.67 -2.58
CA LEU A 22 -1.58 -8.61 -3.03
C LEU A 22 -1.11 -8.35 -4.47
N TYR A 23 -1.96 -7.76 -5.31
CA TYR A 23 -1.69 -7.47 -6.72
C TYR A 23 -1.20 -6.04 -6.97
N THR A 24 -0.79 -5.32 -5.93
CA THR A 24 -0.19 -3.99 -6.07
C THR A 24 1.17 -4.08 -6.75
N PHE A 25 1.49 -3.09 -7.58
CA PHE A 25 2.78 -2.97 -8.23
C PHE A 25 3.90 -2.68 -7.22
N TRP A 26 4.91 -3.55 -7.13
CA TRP A 26 6.06 -3.38 -6.22
C TRP A 26 7.37 -3.22 -7.01
N ARG A 27 8.18 -2.25 -6.62
CA ARG A 27 9.55 -2.15 -7.11
C ARG A 27 10.48 -2.88 -6.16
N ARG A 28 11.62 -3.38 -6.67
CA ARG A 28 12.63 -4.02 -5.82
C ARG A 28 13.13 -3.11 -4.69
N SER A 29 13.18 -1.79 -4.93
CA SER A 29 13.67 -0.81 -3.95
C SER A 29 12.55 -0.06 -3.21
N LEU A 30 11.29 -0.21 -3.62
CA LEU A 30 10.16 0.55 -3.07
C LEU A 30 8.92 -0.36 -3.04
N GLY A 31 8.50 -0.73 -1.83
CA GLY A 31 7.23 -1.40 -1.58
C GLY A 31 6.04 -0.43 -1.59
N PRO A 32 4.81 -0.94 -1.43
CA PRO A 32 3.62 -0.12 -1.26
C PRO A 32 3.69 0.73 0.02
N PRO A 33 3.20 1.97 -0.01
CA PRO A 33 3.27 2.87 1.14
C PRO A 33 2.39 2.45 2.32
N ASN A 34 1.43 1.56 2.08
CA ASN A 34 0.52 1.02 3.10
C ASN A 34 1.03 -0.28 3.75
N MET A 35 2.19 -0.80 3.32
CA MET A 35 2.81 -1.98 3.91
C MET A 35 3.86 -1.55 4.95
N PHE A 36 3.56 -1.76 6.22
CA PHE A 36 4.45 -1.36 7.31
C PHE A 36 5.33 -2.50 7.79
N ASP A 37 6.52 -2.13 8.27
CA ASP A 37 7.46 -3.06 8.92
C ASP A 37 7.83 -4.27 8.05
N GLU A 38 7.76 -4.11 6.73
CA GLU A 38 8.18 -5.10 5.74
C GLU A 38 9.69 -5.30 5.73
N ALA A 39 10.13 -6.54 5.46
CA ALA A 39 11.54 -6.88 5.35
C ALA A 39 12.12 -6.39 4.02
N ASP A 40 13.39 -5.94 4.03
CA ASP A 40 14.10 -5.64 2.80
C ASP A 40 14.25 -6.92 1.96
N ARG A 41 13.93 -6.84 0.68
CA ARG A 41 14.08 -7.96 -0.27
C ARG A 41 15.53 -8.34 -0.55
N LYS A 42 16.50 -7.50 -0.16
CA LYS A 42 17.94 -7.74 -0.37
C LYS A 42 18.61 -8.50 0.77
N LEU A 43 18.04 -8.49 1.97
CA LEU A 43 18.67 -9.00 3.18
C LEU A 43 17.68 -9.82 4.00
N CYS A 44 18.15 -10.90 4.63
CA CYS A 44 17.33 -11.64 5.57
C CYS A 44 17.12 -10.81 6.85
N SER A 45 15.85 -10.59 7.23
CA SER A 45 15.51 -9.99 8.51
C SER A 45 15.05 -11.06 9.49
N VAL A 46 15.81 -11.24 10.57
CA VAL A 46 15.48 -12.23 11.62
C VAL A 46 14.43 -11.69 12.59
N ARG A 47 14.39 -10.36 12.79
CA ARG A 47 13.46 -9.69 13.71
C ARG A 47 12.70 -8.62 12.98
N MET A 48 11.37 -8.68 13.06
CA MET A 48 10.52 -7.63 12.52
C MET A 48 10.74 -6.34 13.30
N ARG A 49 10.99 -5.23 12.59
CA ARG A 49 10.99 -3.90 13.19
C ARG A 49 9.56 -3.56 13.58
N ARG A 50 9.36 -2.85 14.69
CA ARG A 50 8.04 -2.32 15.05
C ARG A 50 8.08 -0.81 14.96
N THR A 51 7.34 -0.24 14.02
CA THR A 51 7.19 1.20 13.89
C THR A 51 6.21 1.68 14.97
N ASN A 52 6.63 2.66 15.78
CA ASN A 52 5.80 3.24 16.86
C ASN A 52 5.31 4.67 16.56
N THR A 53 5.54 5.15 15.34
CA THR A 53 5.07 6.46 14.90
C THR A 53 3.58 6.38 14.54
N PRO A 54 2.84 7.51 14.54
CA PRO A 54 1.41 7.52 14.21
C PRO A 54 1.11 7.23 12.72
N LEU A 55 2.08 6.70 11.98
CA LEU A 55 2.01 6.56 10.53
C LEU A 55 0.88 5.62 10.10
N HIS A 56 0.59 4.55 10.85
CA HIS A 56 -0.55 3.68 10.54
C HIS A 56 -1.89 4.42 10.65
N ALA A 57 -2.08 5.21 11.72
CA ALA A 57 -3.31 5.96 11.92
C ALA A 57 -3.49 7.03 10.83
N LEU A 58 -2.41 7.71 10.47
CA LEU A 58 -2.42 8.68 9.38
C LEU A 58 -2.72 8.00 8.03
N THR A 59 -2.16 6.82 7.75
CA THR A 59 -2.46 6.07 6.53
C THR A 59 -3.93 5.66 6.47
N LEU A 60 -4.52 5.17 7.57
CA LEU A 60 -5.95 4.83 7.60
C LEU A 60 -6.84 6.05 7.34
N LEU A 61 -6.46 7.23 7.85
CA LEU A 61 -7.25 8.46 7.70
C LEU A 61 -7.11 9.10 6.31
N ASN A 62 -5.98 8.91 5.62
CA ASN A 62 -5.65 9.66 4.41
C ASN A 62 -5.56 8.82 3.13
N ASP A 63 -5.37 7.50 3.22
CA ASP A 63 -5.28 6.66 2.03
C ASP A 63 -6.68 6.38 1.46
N ILE A 64 -6.81 6.62 0.16
CA ILE A 64 -8.07 6.52 -0.60
C ILE A 64 -8.71 5.14 -0.42
N THR A 65 -7.91 4.08 -0.37
CA THR A 65 -8.39 2.70 -0.25
C THR A 65 -9.21 2.49 1.02
N TYR A 66 -8.73 3.02 2.15
CA TYR A 66 -9.42 2.87 3.43
C TYR A 66 -10.62 3.80 3.55
N ILE A 67 -10.57 5.00 2.95
CA ILE A 67 -11.69 5.94 2.93
C ILE A 67 -12.85 5.40 2.10
N GLU A 68 -12.59 4.85 0.91
CA GLU A 68 -13.62 4.24 0.07
C GLU A 68 -14.23 3.00 0.73
N ALA A 69 -13.38 2.14 1.31
CA ALA A 69 -13.86 0.99 2.08
C ALA A 69 -14.76 1.40 3.26
N ALA A 70 -14.37 2.45 4.00
CA ALA A 70 -15.18 2.98 5.10
C ALA A 70 -16.53 3.53 4.63
N ARG A 71 -16.58 4.20 3.47
CA ARG A 71 -17.82 4.71 2.88
C ARG A 71 -18.78 3.58 2.54
N VAL A 72 -18.32 2.59 1.78
CA VAL A 72 -19.17 1.45 1.35
C VAL A 72 -19.63 0.63 2.56
N PHE A 73 -18.76 0.45 3.55
CA PHE A 73 -19.14 -0.20 4.79
C PHE A 73 -20.26 0.56 5.52
N ALA A 74 -20.15 1.89 5.62
CA ALA A 74 -21.19 2.71 6.22
C ALA A 74 -22.52 2.65 5.47
N GLU A 75 -22.50 2.61 4.12
CA GLU A 75 -23.69 2.41 3.29
C GLU A 75 -24.35 1.04 3.51
N SER A 76 -23.58 0.00 3.83
CA SER A 76 -24.14 -1.33 4.14
C SER A 76 -24.77 -1.45 5.52
N LEU A 77 -24.49 -0.49 6.40
CA LEU A 77 -24.89 -0.50 7.81
C LEU A 77 -26.15 0.36 8.06
N LEU A 78 -26.44 1.30 7.17
CA LEU A 78 -27.61 2.19 7.17
C LEU A 78 -28.69 1.66 6.22
#